data_AF-A0A2L0A5L0-F1
#
_entry.id   AF-A0A2L0A5L0-F1
#
_cell.length_a   1.000
_cell.length_b   1.000
_cell.length_c   1.000
_cell.angle_alpha   90.00
_cell.angle_beta   90.00
_cell.angle_gamma   90.00
#
_symmetry.space_group_name_H-M   'P 1'
#
loop_
_entity.id
_entity.type
_entity.pdbx_description
1 polymer ?
#
loop_
_entity_poly.entity_id
_entity_poly.type
_entity_poly.pdbx_seq_one_letter_code
_entity_poly.pdbx_strand_id
1 'polypeptide(L)'
;MAGEQQQASKQGHVLGWKLDAAEREALLQRFPPEWPNAVADHVTLDSKAPQGTPLPTKRVGEIVGGISDGEGLQAMVVRIGGTTDRPDGGTYHITWALDSGRDRRAVESNDVIAKLGWVPLDDPVPITLIPAWF
;
A
#
# COMPACT_ATOMS: atom_id res chain seq x y z
N MET A 1 -23.56 40.25 -9.98
CA MET A 1 -23.76 39.40 -8.80
C MET A 1 -23.28 38.01 -9.15
N ALA A 2 -22.02 37.73 -8.84
CA ALA A 2 -21.39 36.43 -8.98
C ALA A 2 -21.94 35.48 -7.91
N GLY A 3 -21.97 34.19 -8.21
CA GLY A 3 -22.44 33.13 -7.31
C GLY A 3 -21.94 31.78 -7.79
N GLU A 4 -20.62 31.65 -7.78
CA GLU A 4 -19.80 30.43 -7.67
C GLU A 4 -20.38 29.11 -8.20
N GLN A 5 -19.84 28.67 -9.34
CA GLN A 5 -19.77 27.25 -9.68
C GLN A 5 -18.99 26.55 -8.57
N GLN A 6 -19.65 25.74 -7.75
CA GLN A 6 -18.98 24.83 -6.84
C GLN A 6 -18.28 23.76 -7.68
N GLN A 7 -17.00 23.98 -7.91
CA GLN A 7 -16.09 22.99 -8.43
C GLN A 7 -15.94 21.91 -7.35
N ALA A 8 -16.76 20.86 -7.44
CA ALA A 8 -16.62 19.66 -6.63
C ALA A 8 -15.21 19.10 -6.88
N SER A 9 -14.34 19.23 -5.88
CA SER A 9 -13.03 18.60 -5.87
C SER A 9 -13.24 17.09 -5.95
N LYS A 10 -12.96 16.50 -7.12
CA LYS A 10 -12.90 15.03 -7.30
C LYS A 10 -11.67 14.49 -6.56
N GLN A 11 -11.72 14.44 -5.24
CA GLN A 11 -10.76 13.67 -4.45
C GLN A 11 -11.39 12.29 -4.25
N GLY A 12 -10.97 11.31 -5.05
CA GLY A 12 -11.34 9.92 -4.78
C GLY A 12 -10.81 9.54 -3.40
N HIS A 13 -11.64 8.87 -2.60
CA HIS A 13 -11.18 8.29 -1.34
C HIS A 13 -10.41 7.02 -1.66
N VAL A 14 -9.30 6.78 -0.96
CA VAL A 14 -8.56 5.53 -1.12
C VAL A 14 -9.27 4.47 -0.28
N LEU A 15 -9.71 3.39 -0.93
CA LEU A 15 -10.28 2.23 -0.27
C LEU A 15 -9.20 1.16 -0.10
N GLY A 16 -9.14 0.52 1.06
CA GLY A 16 -8.18 -0.56 1.29
C GLY A 16 -8.18 -1.10 2.70
N TRP A 17 -6.99 -1.43 3.19
CA TRP A 17 -6.79 -1.99 4.51
C TRP A 17 -5.62 -1.30 5.21
N LYS A 18 -5.84 -0.87 6.44
CA LYS A 18 -4.77 -0.43 7.33
C LYS A 18 -4.09 -1.65 7.95
N LEU A 19 -2.77 -1.59 8.08
CA LEU A 19 -2.01 -2.54 8.87
C LEU A 19 -2.25 -2.26 10.36
N ASP A 20 -2.44 -3.31 11.16
CA ASP A 20 -2.57 -3.15 12.60
C ASP A 20 -1.31 -2.46 13.19
N ALA A 21 -1.50 -1.55 14.14
CA ALA A 21 -0.39 -0.72 14.64
C ALA A 21 0.66 -1.54 15.41
N ALA A 22 0.24 -2.50 16.23
CA ALA A 22 1.17 -3.36 16.97
C ALA A 22 1.89 -4.32 16.01
N GLU A 23 1.17 -4.82 15.01
CA GLU A 23 1.76 -5.67 13.97
C GLU A 23 2.75 -4.89 13.09
N ARG A 24 2.45 -3.64 12.74
CA ARG A 24 3.36 -2.73 12.04
C ARG A 24 4.68 -2.59 12.79
N GLU A 25 4.64 -2.35 14.09
CA GLU A 25 5.86 -2.23 14.90
C GLU A 25 6.69 -3.51 14.89
N ALA A 26 6.04 -4.67 15.06
CA ALA A 26 6.71 -5.97 15.02
C ALA A 26 7.33 -6.26 13.63
N LEU A 27 6.61 -5.93 12.55
CA LEU A 27 7.09 -6.14 11.20
C LEU A 27 8.25 -5.20 10.84
N LEU A 28 8.25 -3.95 11.31
CA LEU A 28 9.37 -3.02 11.11
C LEU A 28 10.64 -3.46 11.85
N GLN A 29 10.51 -4.18 12.96
CA GLN A 29 11.65 -4.80 13.63
C GLN A 29 12.17 -6.02 12.85
N ARG A 30 11.25 -6.83 12.29
CA ARG A 30 11.60 -8.02 11.49
C ARG A 30 12.19 -7.67 10.14
N PHE A 31 11.67 -6.63 9.49
CA PHE A 31 12.08 -6.14 8.19
C PHE A 31 12.48 -4.66 8.30
N PRO A 32 13.70 -4.38 8.77
CA PRO A 32 14.18 -3.01 8.91
C PRO A 32 14.07 -2.24 7.58
N PRO A 33 13.47 -1.04 7.57
CA PRO A 33 13.45 -0.16 6.42
C PRO A 33 14.84 0.15 5.88
N GLU A 34 15.00 0.10 4.56
CA GLU A 34 16.23 0.54 3.89
C GLU A 34 16.34 2.08 3.85
N TRP A 35 15.19 2.76 3.92
CA TRP A 35 15.08 4.21 3.82
C TRP A 35 14.55 4.83 5.12
N PRO A 36 14.96 6.06 5.46
CA PRO A 36 14.71 6.66 6.77
C PRO A 36 13.24 6.94 7.07
N ASN A 37 12.40 7.16 6.05
CA ASN A 37 10.97 7.41 6.25
C ASN A 37 10.18 6.10 6.16
N ALA A 38 9.97 5.45 7.30
CA ALA A 38 9.14 4.25 7.42
C ALA A 38 7.65 4.60 7.28
N VAL A 39 7.03 4.17 6.19
CA VAL A 39 5.59 4.35 5.92
C VAL A 39 4.81 3.20 6.56
N ALA A 40 4.88 2.00 5.95
CA ALA A 40 4.32 0.75 6.46
C ALA A 40 2.88 0.86 7.02
N ASP A 41 1.99 1.59 6.35
CA ASP A 41 0.69 1.98 6.91
C ASP A 41 -0.50 1.17 6.38
N HIS A 42 -0.59 0.95 5.06
CA HIS A 42 -1.77 0.35 4.45
C HIS A 42 -1.50 -0.39 3.14
N VAL A 43 -2.47 -1.22 2.75
CA VAL A 43 -2.62 -1.82 1.42
C VAL A 43 -3.78 -1.14 0.70
N THR A 44 -3.55 -0.62 -0.50
CA THR A 44 -4.60 -0.02 -1.34
C THR A 44 -5.35 -1.08 -2.15
N LEU A 45 -6.68 -1.05 -2.10
CA LEU A 45 -7.58 -1.79 -3.00
C LEU A 45 -7.98 -0.96 -4.23
N ASP A 46 -8.36 0.30 -4.02
CA ASP A 46 -8.77 1.20 -5.09
C ASP A 46 -8.49 2.64 -4.66
N SER A 47 -7.68 3.35 -5.45
CA SER A 47 -7.32 4.75 -5.19
C SER A 47 -8.35 5.76 -5.70
N LYS A 48 -9.40 5.28 -6.39
CA LYS A 48 -10.45 6.08 -7.03
C LYS A 48 -11.85 5.56 -6.68
N ALA A 49 -11.98 4.85 -5.56
CA ALA A 49 -13.23 4.26 -5.15
C ALA A 49 -14.33 5.33 -4.98
N PRO A 50 -15.53 5.13 -5.57
CA PRO A 50 -16.65 6.02 -5.38
C PRO A 50 -17.04 6.13 -3.91
N GLN A 51 -17.51 7.32 -3.49
CA GLN A 51 -18.03 7.50 -2.14
C GLN A 51 -19.15 6.49 -1.85
N GLY A 52 -19.09 5.85 -0.68
CA GLY A 52 -20.08 4.85 -0.27
C GLY A 52 -19.82 3.43 -0.79
N THR A 53 -18.70 3.20 -1.50
CA THR A 53 -18.25 1.83 -1.81
C THR A 53 -18.12 1.01 -0.51
N PRO A 54 -18.66 -0.22 -0.42
CA PRO A 54 -18.52 -1.03 0.77
C PRO A 54 -17.05 -1.30 1.10
N LEU A 55 -16.72 -1.30 2.40
CA LEU A 55 -15.39 -1.72 2.85
C LEU A 55 -15.12 -3.17 2.43
N PRO A 56 -13.87 -3.51 2.08
CA PRO A 56 -13.53 -4.90 1.78
C PRO A 56 -13.76 -5.81 3.00
N THR A 57 -14.12 -7.06 2.74
CA THR A 57 -14.48 -8.03 3.80
C THR A 57 -13.30 -8.85 4.31
N LYS A 58 -12.23 -8.98 3.51
CA LYS A 58 -11.03 -9.72 3.89
C LYS A 58 -10.33 -9.01 5.04
N ARG A 59 -9.89 -9.76 6.05
CA ARG A 59 -9.20 -9.25 7.24
C ARG A 59 -7.85 -9.90 7.50
N VAL A 60 -7.43 -10.76 6.58
CA VAL A 60 -6.18 -11.49 6.64
C VAL A 60 -5.49 -11.38 5.29
N GLY A 61 -4.18 -11.18 5.34
CA GLY A 61 -3.28 -11.25 4.20
C GLY A 61 -1.95 -11.83 4.64
N GLU A 62 -1.00 -11.87 3.73
CA GLU A 62 0.36 -12.29 4.02
C GLU A 62 1.36 -11.53 3.16
N ILE A 63 2.46 -11.10 3.75
CA ILE A 63 3.59 -10.56 2.99
C ILE A 63 4.30 -11.75 2.34
N VAL A 64 4.42 -11.71 1.01
CA VAL A 64 4.99 -12.81 0.21
C VAL A 64 6.32 -12.43 -0.44
N GLY A 65 6.74 -11.17 -0.34
CA GLY A 65 7.94 -10.68 -0.98
C GLY A 65 8.15 -9.20 -0.77
N GLY A 66 9.28 -8.69 -1.25
CA GLY A 66 9.63 -7.29 -1.16
C GLY A 66 10.43 -6.82 -2.36
N ILE A 67 10.43 -5.51 -2.55
CA ILE A 67 11.24 -4.84 -3.56
C ILE A 67 11.80 -3.55 -2.96
N SER A 68 13.07 -3.29 -3.26
CA SER A 68 13.71 -1.99 -3.13
C SER A 68 14.22 -1.60 -4.50
N ASP A 69 13.95 -0.37 -4.93
CA ASP A 69 14.44 0.11 -6.22
C ASP A 69 15.89 0.59 -6.17
N GLY A 70 16.50 0.65 -4.98
CA GLY A 70 17.84 1.23 -4.78
C GLY A 70 17.90 2.74 -5.01
N GLU A 71 16.76 3.39 -5.28
CA GLU A 71 16.64 4.80 -5.66
C GLU A 71 15.78 5.63 -4.71
N GLY A 72 15.24 5.02 -3.66
CA GLY A 72 14.53 5.70 -2.58
C GLY A 72 13.14 5.16 -2.27
N LEU A 73 12.76 4.01 -2.80
CA LEU A 73 11.47 3.38 -2.51
C LEU A 73 11.63 1.91 -2.19
N GLN A 74 10.95 1.50 -1.13
CA GLN A 74 10.82 0.11 -0.73
C GLN A 74 9.34 -0.25 -0.57
N ALA A 75 8.94 -1.42 -1.05
CA ALA A 75 7.58 -1.94 -0.94
C ALA A 75 7.58 -3.42 -0.55
N MET A 76 6.56 -3.83 0.20
CA MET A 76 6.30 -5.23 0.55
C MET A 76 5.07 -5.72 -0.21
N VAL A 77 5.19 -6.82 -0.94
CA VAL A 77 4.10 -7.42 -1.72
C VAL A 77 3.23 -8.28 -0.81
N VAL A 78 1.92 -8.09 -0.92
CA VAL A 78 0.92 -8.76 -0.08
C VAL A 78 0.04 -9.67 -0.93
N ARG A 79 -0.25 -10.86 -0.42
CA ARG A 79 -1.29 -11.74 -0.94
C ARG A 79 -2.55 -11.60 -0.09
N ILE A 80 -3.68 -11.29 -0.72
CA ILE A 80 -5.00 -11.15 -0.07
C ILE A 80 -5.98 -12.08 -0.78
N GLY A 81 -6.62 -12.98 -0.03
CA GLY A 81 -7.57 -13.92 -0.59
C GLY A 81 -6.97 -14.87 -1.64
N GLY A 82 -5.68 -15.20 -1.50
CA GLY A 82 -4.99 -16.15 -2.37
C GLY A 82 -4.34 -15.56 -3.62
N THR A 83 -4.46 -14.25 -3.86
CA THR A 83 -3.80 -13.56 -4.99
C THR A 83 -3.03 -12.31 -4.55
N THR A 84 -1.98 -11.98 -5.29
CA THR A 84 -1.27 -10.70 -5.21
C THR A 84 -1.86 -9.65 -6.15
N ASP A 85 -2.75 -10.06 -7.07
CA ASP A 85 -3.31 -9.20 -8.11
C ASP A 85 -4.46 -8.38 -7.57
N ARG A 86 -4.41 -7.08 -7.86
CA ARG A 86 -5.47 -6.12 -7.56
C ARG A 86 -6.39 -5.98 -8.76
N PRO A 87 -7.72 -5.78 -8.56
CA PRO A 87 -8.68 -5.68 -9.66
C PRO A 87 -8.41 -4.56 -10.67
N ASP A 88 -7.66 -3.52 -10.30
CA ASP A 88 -7.26 -2.42 -11.17
C ASP A 88 -6.02 -2.72 -12.04
N GLY A 89 -5.48 -3.95 -11.97
CA GLY A 89 -4.28 -4.38 -12.67
C GLY A 89 -2.98 -4.12 -11.92
N GLY A 90 -3.03 -3.54 -10.71
CA GLY A 90 -1.88 -3.41 -9.83
C GLY A 90 -1.58 -4.68 -9.04
N THR A 91 -0.55 -4.61 -8.20
CA THR A 91 -0.22 -5.64 -7.21
C THR A 91 -0.56 -5.11 -5.82
N TYR A 92 -1.17 -5.90 -4.95
CA TYR A 92 -1.33 -5.55 -3.55
C TYR A 92 0.04 -5.40 -2.90
N HIS A 93 0.28 -4.24 -2.29
CA HIS A 93 1.53 -3.95 -1.62
C HIS A 93 1.31 -2.94 -0.50
N ILE A 94 2.28 -2.91 0.41
CA ILE A 94 2.46 -1.86 1.41
C ILE A 94 3.68 -1.06 0.98
N THR A 95 3.55 0.26 0.84
CA THR A 95 4.76 1.10 0.75
C THR A 95 5.48 1.00 2.09
N TRP A 96 6.69 0.46 2.09
CA TRP A 96 7.43 0.14 3.30
C TRP A 96 8.21 1.35 3.79
N ALA A 97 9.02 1.91 2.90
CA ALA A 97 9.91 3.01 3.22
C ALA A 97 10.17 3.91 2.01
N LEU A 98 10.40 5.19 2.29
CA LEU A 98 10.75 6.18 1.28
C LEU A 98 12.01 6.95 1.72
N ASP A 99 12.80 7.38 0.76
CA ASP A 99 13.88 8.34 1.01
C ASP A 99 13.28 9.74 1.20
N SER A 100 13.48 10.32 2.39
CA SER A 100 13.00 11.68 2.72
C SER A 100 13.79 12.79 2.03
N GLY A 101 14.97 12.48 1.46
CA GLY A 101 15.80 13.41 0.69
C GLY A 101 15.44 13.48 -0.80
N ARG A 102 14.51 12.64 -1.27
CA ARG A 102 14.06 12.58 -2.66
C ARG A 102 12.56 12.82 -2.76
N ASP A 103 12.10 13.31 -3.91
CA ASP A 103 10.67 13.48 -4.19
C ASP A 103 10.02 12.14 -4.58
N ARG A 104 10.05 11.17 -3.65
CA ARG A 104 9.46 9.83 -3.83
C ARG A 104 8.07 9.78 -3.21
N ARG A 105 7.13 9.20 -3.94
CA ARG A 105 5.73 9.08 -3.55
C ARG A 105 5.33 7.61 -3.49
N ALA A 106 4.53 7.24 -2.49
CA ALA A 106 4.02 5.88 -2.29
C ALA A 106 3.36 5.28 -3.55
N VAL A 107 2.69 6.12 -4.36
CA VAL A 107 2.03 5.69 -5.61
C VAL A 107 3.00 5.10 -6.64
N GLU A 108 4.28 5.49 -6.60
CA GLU A 108 5.33 5.01 -7.52
C GLU A 108 5.70 3.54 -7.26
N SER A 109 5.30 2.97 -6.11
CA SER A 109 5.48 1.55 -5.80
C SER A 109 4.86 0.63 -6.86
N ASN A 110 3.73 1.04 -7.48
CA ASN A 110 3.10 0.26 -8.55
C ASN A 110 4.03 0.10 -9.75
N ASP A 111 4.67 1.19 -10.18
CA ASP A 111 5.58 1.18 -11.33
C ASP A 111 6.87 0.40 -11.03
N VAL A 112 7.39 0.54 -9.80
CA VAL A 112 8.57 -0.20 -9.34
C VAL A 112 8.31 -1.70 -9.39
N ILE A 113 7.19 -2.16 -8.81
CA ILE A 113 6.80 -3.58 -8.81
C ILE A 113 6.60 -4.09 -10.23
N ALA A 114 5.91 -3.34 -11.09
CA ALA A 114 5.64 -3.76 -12.47
C ALA A 114 6.91 -3.86 -13.33
N LYS A 115 7.89 -2.98 -13.11
CA LYS A 115 9.14 -2.94 -13.90
C LYS A 115 10.21 -3.91 -13.40
N LEU A 116 10.37 -4.01 -12.08
CA LEU A 116 11.48 -4.73 -11.46
C LEU A 116 11.07 -6.09 -10.90
N GLY A 117 9.77 -6.33 -10.73
CA GLY A 117 9.27 -7.47 -9.97
C GLY A 117 9.54 -7.31 -8.48
N TRP A 118 9.58 -8.43 -7.76
CA TRP A 118 9.90 -8.49 -6.35
C TRP A 118 10.63 -9.79 -6.03
N VAL A 119 11.35 -9.79 -4.91
CA VAL A 119 12.00 -11.00 -4.38
C VAL A 119 11.01 -11.70 -3.45
N PRO A 120 10.67 -12.98 -3.69
CA PRO A 120 9.79 -13.73 -2.80
C PRO A 120 10.46 -13.96 -1.44
N LEU A 121 9.66 -13.97 -0.38
CA LEU A 121 10.10 -14.49 0.91
C LEU A 121 10.08 -16.01 0.87
N ASP A 122 11.05 -16.64 1.55
CA ASP A 122 11.06 -18.11 1.74
C ASP A 122 9.79 -18.57 2.46
N ASP A 123 9.41 -17.85 3.52
CA ASP A 123 8.20 -18.08 4.29
C ASP A 123 7.31 -16.82 4.27
N PRO A 124 6.06 -16.91 3.75
CA PRO A 124 5.10 -15.83 3.86
C PRO A 124 4.81 -15.44 5.30
N VAL A 125 4.61 -14.14 5.53
CA VAL A 125 4.33 -13.60 6.87
C VAL A 125 2.88 -13.18 6.98
N PRO A 126 2.06 -13.85 7.82
CA PRO A 126 0.66 -13.47 7.98
C PRO A 126 0.55 -12.07 8.58
N ILE A 127 -0.44 -11.31 8.09
CA ILE A 127 -0.78 -9.98 8.59
C ILE A 127 -2.30 -9.82 8.78
N THR A 128 -2.66 -9.03 9.78
CA THR A 128 -4.01 -8.57 10.06
C THR A 128 -4.30 -7.32 9.24
N LEU A 129 -5.42 -7.36 8.53
CA LEU A 129 -5.85 -6.27 7.66
C LEU A 129 -7.14 -5.64 8.21
N ILE A 130 -7.11 -4.34 8.45
CA ILE A 130 -8.24 -3.57 8.98
C ILE A 130 -8.87 -2.77 7.83
N PRO A 131 -10.05 -3.16 7.31
CA PRO A 131 -10.71 -2.43 6.22
C PRO A 131 -10.93 -0.96 6.58
N ALA A 132 -10.52 -0.05 5.70
CA ALA A 132 -10.55 1.38 5.96
C ALA A 132 -10.68 2.22 4.67
N TRP A 133 -11.04 3.48 4.88
CA TRP A 133 -10.98 4.57 3.91
C TRP A 133 -9.86 5.54 4.30
N PHE A 134 -9.16 6.11 3.33
CA PHE A 134 -8.10 7.12 3.51
C PHE A 134 -8.34 8.35 2.64
#